data_AF-A0A951LCA2-F1
#
_entry.id   AF-A0A951LCA2-F1
#
_cell.length_a   1.000
_cell.length_b   1.000
_cell.length_c   1.000
_cell.angle_alpha   90.00
_cell.angle_beta   90.00
_cell.angle_gamma   90.00
#
_symmetry.space_group_name_H-M   'P 1'
#
loop_
_entity.id
_entity.type
_entity.pdbx_description
1 polymer ?
#
loop_
_entity_poly.entity_id
_entity_poly.type
_entity_poly.pdbx_seq_one_letter_code
_entity_poly.pdbx_strand_id
1 'polypeptide(L)'
;ELERHDARLARLPRVLALSKADLVDAATGERARERWSKRLGGVPVLVTSAATGAGLAELAAELVRRVPPADLDERRPAGPDGIPTEIVADLAEHRVFRPAAQRSYQVQRTGERSYRVTGAGIERLVARYDLDNEEALAHLERRLRGIGVLRALEAEGFRAGDEVEIAGVAFELDPEV
;
A
#
# COMPACT_ATOMS: atom_id res chain seq x y z
N GLU A 1 17.12 16.05 -5.45
CA GLU A 1 16.85 15.05 -4.39
C GLU A 1 16.29 13.75 -4.93
N LEU A 2 15.18 13.75 -5.69
CA LEU A 2 14.59 12.51 -6.23
C LEU A 2 15.57 11.61 -7.01
N GLU A 3 16.36 12.17 -7.92
CA GLU A 3 17.39 11.41 -8.67
C GLU A 3 18.50 10.83 -7.78
N ARG A 4 18.80 11.50 -6.66
CA ARG A 4 19.82 11.04 -5.70
C ARG A 4 19.28 9.93 -4.80
N HIS A 5 17.96 9.81 -4.67
CA HIS A 5 17.29 8.77 -3.89
C HIS A 5 17.03 7.52 -4.75
N ASP A 6 16.46 7.70 -5.95
CA ASP A 6 16.25 6.60 -6.91
C ASP A 6 16.02 7.17 -8.32
N ALA A 7 16.85 6.75 -9.29
CA ALA A 7 16.75 7.19 -10.68
C ALA A 7 15.42 6.81 -11.36
N ARG A 8 14.70 5.80 -10.84
CA ARG A 8 13.37 5.39 -11.33
C ARG A 8 12.31 6.43 -11.00
N LEU A 9 12.36 7.04 -9.82
CA LEU A 9 11.38 8.05 -9.39
C LEU A 9 11.41 9.30 -10.29
N ALA A 10 12.59 9.65 -10.80
CA ALA A 10 12.75 10.78 -11.72
C ALA A 10 12.05 10.57 -13.08
N ARG A 11 11.82 9.30 -13.46
CA ARG A 11 11.22 8.91 -14.75
C ARG A 11 9.70 8.74 -14.69
N LEU A 12 9.12 8.72 -13.50
CA LEU A 12 7.68 8.53 -13.33
C LEU A 12 6.90 9.78 -13.80
N PRO A 13 5.64 9.61 -14.24
CA PRO A 13 4.75 10.73 -14.51
C PRO A 13 4.63 11.65 -13.29
N ARG A 14 4.74 12.96 -13.50
CA ARG A 14 4.65 13.97 -12.43
C ARG A 14 3.46 14.89 -12.62
N VAL A 15 2.94 15.39 -11.52
CA VAL A 15 1.92 16.43 -11.43
C VAL A 15 2.32 17.37 -10.28
N LEU A 16 2.13 18.68 -10.46
CA LEU A 16 2.30 19.65 -9.38
C LEU A 16 0.93 20.15 -8.92
N ALA A 17 0.57 19.85 -7.68
CA ALA A 17 -0.60 20.43 -7.02
C ALA A 17 -0.15 21.60 -6.12
N LEU A 18 -0.60 22.81 -6.45
CA LEU A 18 -0.43 24.01 -5.64
C LEU A 18 -1.55 24.04 -4.59
N SER A 19 -1.26 23.54 -3.38
CA SER A 19 -2.23 23.41 -2.30
C SER A 19 -2.51 24.71 -1.56
N LYS A 20 -3.59 24.72 -0.76
CA LYS A 20 -4.03 25.85 0.09
C LYS A 20 -4.42 27.11 -0.69
N ALA A 21 -5.01 26.94 -1.86
CA ALA A 21 -5.48 28.07 -2.69
C ALA A 21 -6.52 28.96 -1.98
N ASP A 22 -7.19 28.44 -0.95
CA ASP A 22 -8.11 29.18 -0.08
C ASP A 22 -7.44 30.33 0.70
N LEU A 23 -6.12 30.31 0.87
CA LEU A 23 -5.38 31.35 1.57
C LEU A 23 -4.99 32.54 0.68
N VAL A 24 -5.30 32.49 -0.62
CA VAL A 24 -4.94 33.52 -1.60
C VAL A 24 -6.11 33.85 -2.52
N ASP A 25 -6.05 35.00 -3.20
CA ASP A 25 -7.01 35.32 -4.24
C ASP A 25 -6.79 34.47 -5.52
N ALA A 26 -7.84 34.34 -6.33
CA ALA A 26 -7.81 33.55 -7.56
C ALA A 26 -6.74 34.02 -8.55
N ALA A 27 -6.48 35.33 -8.62
CA ALA A 27 -5.47 35.89 -9.51
C ALA A 27 -4.05 35.49 -9.09
N THR A 28 -3.79 35.39 -7.79
CA THR A 28 -2.51 34.94 -7.21
C THR A 28 -2.30 33.46 -7.47
N GLY A 29 -3.33 32.64 -7.26
CA GLY A 29 -3.30 31.22 -7.60
C GLY A 29 -2.98 30.99 -9.08
N GLU A 30 -3.62 31.75 -9.96
CA GLU A 30 -3.43 31.63 -11.40
C GLU A 30 -2.03 32.08 -11.85
N ARG A 31 -1.52 33.21 -11.33
CA ARG A 31 -0.13 33.63 -11.58
C ARG A 31 0.88 32.59 -11.12
N ALA A 32 0.64 31.93 -9.98
CA ALA A 32 1.50 30.85 -9.50
C ALA A 32 1.46 29.64 -10.45
N ARG A 33 0.26 29.26 -10.91
CA ARG A 33 0.05 28.18 -11.88
C ARG A 33 0.83 28.43 -13.17
N GLU A 34 0.69 29.62 -13.77
CA GLU A 34 1.41 29.99 -14.99
C GLU A 34 2.94 29.99 -14.80
N ARG A 35 3.41 30.57 -13.70
CA ARG A 35 4.84 30.62 -13.37
C ARG A 35 5.44 29.22 -13.30
N TRP A 36 4.78 28.31 -12.60
CA TRP A 36 5.26 26.94 -12.45
C TRP A 36 5.12 26.11 -13.73
N SER A 37 4.05 26.32 -14.50
CA SER A 37 3.85 25.64 -15.78
C SER A 37 4.99 25.97 -16.76
N LYS A 38 5.38 27.25 -16.86
CA LYS A 38 6.53 27.68 -17.67
C LYS A 38 7.85 27.10 -17.20
N ARG A 39 8.06 27.02 -15.88
CA ARG A 39 9.31 26.51 -15.28
C ARG A 39 9.48 25.01 -15.45
N LEU A 40 8.39 24.24 -15.35
CA LEU A 40 8.46 22.78 -15.29
C LEU A 40 8.31 22.10 -16.64
N GLY A 41 7.72 22.77 -17.65
CA GLY A 41 7.68 22.29 -19.03
C GLY A 41 7.01 20.91 -19.18
N GLY A 42 5.72 20.88 -19.51
CA GLY A 42 5.00 19.61 -19.77
C GLY A 42 4.55 18.85 -18.51
N VAL A 43 4.89 19.34 -17.31
CA VAL A 43 4.29 18.89 -16.05
C VAL A 43 2.99 19.68 -15.81
N PRO A 44 1.83 19.03 -15.62
CA PRO A 44 0.60 19.74 -15.25
C PRO A 44 0.74 20.42 -13.91
N VAL A 45 0.21 21.63 -13.83
CA VAL A 45 0.16 22.42 -12.61
C VAL A 45 -1.29 22.74 -12.32
N LEU A 46 -1.76 22.29 -11.17
CA LEU A 46 -3.16 22.40 -10.73
C LEU A 46 -3.21 23.20 -9.44
N VAL A 47 -4.16 24.13 -9.35
CA VAL A 47 -4.40 24.92 -8.13
C VAL A 47 -5.47 24.20 -7.32
N THR A 48 -5.17 23.87 -6.06
CA THR A 48 -6.05 23.04 -5.23
C THR A 48 -6.24 23.59 -3.82
N SER A 49 -7.37 23.26 -3.21
CA SER A 49 -7.66 23.52 -1.80
C SER A 49 -8.41 22.34 -1.19
N ALA A 50 -7.83 21.74 -0.15
CA ALA A 50 -8.48 20.68 0.61
C ALA A 50 -9.66 21.22 1.45
N ALA A 51 -9.56 22.47 1.91
CA ALA A 51 -10.58 23.10 2.74
C ALA A 51 -11.86 23.42 1.95
N THR A 52 -11.73 23.81 0.69
CA THR A 52 -12.87 24.20 -0.16
C THR A 52 -13.26 23.15 -1.20
N GLY A 53 -12.39 22.16 -1.43
CA GLY A 53 -12.55 21.17 -2.50
C GLY A 53 -12.16 21.68 -3.89
N ALA A 54 -11.78 22.95 -4.04
CA ALA A 54 -11.40 23.53 -5.32
C ALA A 54 -10.24 22.75 -5.96
N GLY A 55 -10.36 22.43 -7.24
CA GLY A 55 -9.33 21.75 -8.04
C GLY A 55 -9.09 20.27 -7.72
N LEU A 56 -9.76 19.69 -6.70
CA LEU A 56 -9.53 18.29 -6.32
C LEU A 56 -10.07 17.29 -7.34
N ALA A 57 -11.25 17.56 -7.93
CA ALA A 57 -11.82 16.70 -8.96
C ALA A 57 -10.94 16.66 -10.23
N GLU A 58 -10.38 17.81 -10.60
CA GLU A 58 -9.45 17.91 -11.73
C GLU A 58 -8.13 17.19 -11.43
N LEU A 59 -7.61 17.33 -10.21
CA LEU A 59 -6.45 16.58 -9.75
C LEU A 59 -6.69 15.07 -9.79
N ALA A 60 -7.82 14.59 -9.30
CA ALA A 60 -8.16 13.17 -9.34
C ALA A 60 -8.21 12.64 -10.78
N ALA A 61 -8.85 13.39 -11.69
CA ALA A 61 -8.92 13.02 -13.10
C ALA A 61 -7.52 13.00 -13.76
N GLU A 62 -6.66 13.97 -13.44
CA GLU A 62 -5.30 14.02 -13.98
C GLU A 62 -4.42 12.89 -13.45
N LEU A 63 -4.57 12.51 -12.18
CA LEU A 63 -3.88 11.37 -11.61
C LEU A 63 -4.29 10.08 -12.33
N VAL A 64 -5.60 9.82 -12.48
CA VAL A 64 -6.11 8.63 -13.18
C VAL A 64 -5.59 8.55 -14.62
N ARG A 65 -5.54 9.68 -15.35
CA ARG A 65 -5.00 9.72 -16.72
C ARG A 65 -3.52 9.32 -16.81
N ARG A 66 -2.76 9.51 -15.73
CA ARG A 66 -1.31 9.27 -15.70
C ARG A 66 -0.93 7.92 -15.14
N VAL A 67 -1.88 7.18 -14.59
CA VAL A 67 -1.70 5.79 -14.16
C VAL A 67 -1.71 4.90 -15.40
N PRO A 68 -0.61 4.19 -15.72
CA PRO A 68 -0.56 3.23 -16.83
C PRO A 68 -1.69 2.18 -16.76
N PRO A 69 -2.21 1.68 -17.89
CA PRO A 69 -3.26 0.66 -17.90
C PRO A 69 -2.90 -0.63 -17.16
N ALA A 70 -1.61 -0.99 -17.11
CA ALA A 70 -1.11 -2.13 -16.33
C ALA A 70 -1.37 -1.97 -14.82
N ASP A 71 -1.48 -0.72 -14.34
CA ASP A 71 -1.82 -0.37 -12.96
C ASP A 71 -3.34 -0.12 -12.77
N LEU A 72 -4.12 -0.12 -13.86
CA LEU A 72 -5.59 0.08 -13.85
C LEU A 72 -6.39 -1.24 -13.89
N ASP A 73 -5.82 -2.32 -14.43
CA ASP A 73 -6.39 -3.67 -14.30
C ASP A 73 -6.36 -4.16 -12.84
N GLU A 74 -5.48 -3.58 -12.02
CA GLU A 74 -5.57 -3.61 -10.57
C GLU A 74 -6.61 -2.60 -10.07
N ARG A 75 -7.90 -2.77 -10.42
CA ARG A 75 -8.99 -1.96 -9.85
C ARG A 75 -9.06 -2.15 -8.33
N ARG A 76 -8.36 -1.29 -7.59
CA ARG A 76 -8.51 -1.13 -6.14
C ARG A 76 -9.60 -0.10 -5.85
N PRO A 77 -10.66 -0.41 -5.08
CA PRO A 77 -11.59 0.62 -4.64
C PRO A 77 -10.85 1.69 -3.82
N ALA A 78 -11.41 2.88 -3.61
CA ALA A 78 -10.99 3.91 -2.64
C ALA A 78 -12.02 3.98 -1.48
N GLY A 79 -11.56 4.05 -0.22
CA GLY A 79 -12.39 3.96 0.99
C GLY A 79 -12.89 5.33 1.43
N PRO A 80 -13.80 5.42 2.43
CA PRO A 80 -14.52 6.65 2.77
C PRO A 80 -13.61 7.83 3.19
N ASP A 81 -12.40 7.57 3.66
CA ASP A 81 -11.53 8.56 4.30
C ASP A 81 -10.33 9.00 3.42
N GLY A 82 -10.35 8.71 2.11
CA GLY A 82 -9.26 9.10 1.21
C GLY A 82 -7.94 8.33 1.43
N ILE A 83 -7.96 7.34 2.31
CA ILE A 83 -6.94 6.31 2.46
C ILE A 83 -7.08 5.32 1.29
N PRO A 84 -5.98 4.94 0.59
CA PRO A 84 -6.03 3.86 -0.39
C PRO A 84 -6.68 2.62 0.24
N THR A 85 -7.73 2.06 -0.37
CA THR A 85 -8.46 0.91 0.19
C THR A 85 -7.65 -0.38 0.19
N GLU A 86 -6.35 -0.33 -0.03
CA GLU A 86 -5.46 -1.41 0.42
C GLU A 86 -5.52 -1.66 1.93
N ILE A 87 -6.02 -0.70 2.70
CA ILE A 87 -6.27 -0.87 4.14
C ILE A 87 -7.59 -1.62 4.41
N VAL A 88 -8.59 -1.60 3.49
CA VAL A 88 -9.94 -2.12 3.79
C VAL A 88 -10.55 -3.08 2.75
N ALA A 89 -10.07 -3.15 1.50
CA ALA A 89 -10.78 -3.88 0.43
C ALA A 89 -10.29 -5.32 0.19
N ASP A 90 -9.03 -5.66 0.47
CA ASP A 90 -8.61 -7.07 0.45
C ASP A 90 -9.09 -7.85 1.69
N LEU A 91 -9.65 -7.15 2.68
CA LEU A 91 -10.23 -7.72 3.90
C LEU A 91 -11.50 -6.96 4.32
N ALA A 92 -12.31 -6.51 3.35
CA ALA A 92 -13.64 -6.04 3.70
C ALA A 92 -14.36 -7.23 4.32
N GLU A 93 -14.67 -7.08 5.61
CA GLU A 93 -15.37 -7.99 6.49
C GLU A 93 -16.75 -8.36 5.94
N HIS A 94 -16.78 -9.13 4.86
CA HIS A 94 -17.87 -10.05 4.63
C HIS A 94 -17.35 -11.35 5.19
N ARG A 95 -17.71 -11.63 6.46
CA ARG A 95 -17.72 -12.99 6.99
C ARG A 95 -18.68 -13.83 6.15
N VAL A 96 -18.29 -14.16 4.92
CA VAL A 96 -18.90 -15.23 4.16
C VAL A 96 -18.19 -16.47 4.66
N PHE A 97 -18.82 -17.15 5.62
CA PHE A 97 -18.48 -18.52 5.93
C PHE A 97 -18.69 -19.33 4.65
N ARG A 98 -17.61 -19.56 3.89
CA ARG A 98 -17.58 -20.50 2.78
C ARG A 98 -16.94 -21.78 3.31
N PRO A 99 -17.72 -22.85 3.56
CA PRO A 99 -17.13 -24.14 3.83
C PRO A 99 -16.31 -24.54 2.60
N ALA A 100 -15.02 -24.82 2.80
CA ALA A 100 -14.10 -25.38 1.82
C ALA A 100 -13.70 -24.52 0.61
N ALA A 101 -13.49 -23.20 0.76
CA ALA A 101 -12.52 -22.53 -0.12
C ALA A 101 -11.12 -23.04 0.26
N GLN A 102 -10.43 -23.72 -0.67
CA GLN A 102 -9.03 -24.10 -0.47
C GLN A 102 -8.23 -22.87 -0.04
N ARG A 103 -7.53 -22.98 1.10
CA ARG A 103 -6.64 -21.90 1.57
C ARG A 103 -5.67 -21.59 0.42
N SER A 104 -5.55 -20.32 0.04
CA SER A 104 -4.64 -19.86 -1.03
C SER A 104 -3.16 -19.88 -0.61
N TYR A 105 -2.86 -20.53 0.52
CA TYR A 105 -1.55 -20.70 1.10
C TYR A 105 -1.44 -22.08 1.77
N GLN A 106 -0.22 -22.57 1.91
CA GLN A 106 0.13 -23.80 2.62
C GLN A 106 1.14 -23.49 3.71
N VAL A 107 1.07 -24.23 4.80
CA VAL A 107 2.04 -24.17 5.90
C VAL A 107 2.69 -25.54 5.99
N GLN A 108 4.02 -25.56 6.09
CA GLN A 108 4.81 -26.77 6.25
C GLN A 108 5.82 -26.56 7.37
N ARG A 109 5.90 -27.52 8.29
CA ARG A 109 6.99 -27.55 9.26
C ARG A 109 8.28 -28.00 8.57
N THR A 110 9.32 -27.17 8.63
CA THR A 110 10.63 -27.42 7.99
C THR A 110 11.72 -27.79 9.01
N GLY A 111 11.49 -27.56 10.30
CA GLY A 111 12.38 -27.93 11.40
C GLY A 111 11.66 -28.02 12.74
N GLU A 112 12.40 -28.20 13.84
CA GLU A 112 11.80 -28.29 15.19
C GLU A 112 11.08 -26.99 15.59
N ARG A 113 11.64 -25.84 15.22
CA ARG A 113 11.10 -24.49 15.50
C ARG A 113 11.05 -23.61 14.24
N SER A 114 10.93 -24.24 13.07
CA SER A 114 10.98 -23.57 11.78
C SER A 114 9.82 -24.01 10.89
N TYR A 115 9.14 -23.03 10.30
CA TYR A 115 7.95 -23.22 9.50
C TYR A 115 8.09 -22.46 8.19
N ARG A 116 7.60 -23.04 7.09
CA ARG A 116 7.53 -22.37 5.80
C ARG A 116 6.08 -22.14 5.41
N VAL A 117 5.76 -20.91 5.01
CA VAL A 117 4.46 -20.55 4.45
C VAL A 117 4.66 -20.23 2.97
N THR A 118 3.93 -20.94 2.11
CA THR A 118 3.92 -20.70 0.66
C THR A 118 2.56 -20.24 0.21
N GLY A 119 2.52 -19.36 -0.79
CA GLY A 119 1.28 -18.84 -1.34
C GLY A 119 1.48 -17.46 -1.94
N ALA A 120 1.17 -17.31 -3.23
CA ALA A 120 1.46 -16.10 -3.98
C ALA A 120 0.89 -14.82 -3.35
N GLY A 121 -0.25 -14.91 -2.64
CA GLY A 121 -0.82 -13.77 -1.91
C GLY A 121 -0.04 -13.41 -0.64
N ILE A 122 0.44 -14.41 0.11
CA ILE A 122 1.21 -14.21 1.34
C ILE A 122 2.63 -13.74 1.03
N GLU A 123 3.26 -14.32 0.01
CA GLU A 123 4.59 -13.91 -0.46
C GLU A 123 4.60 -12.44 -0.91
N ARG A 124 3.60 -12.02 -1.69
CA ARG A 124 3.42 -10.61 -2.07
C ARG A 124 3.13 -9.69 -0.89
N LEU A 125 2.47 -10.20 0.15
CA LEU A 125 2.18 -9.42 1.35
C LEU A 125 3.48 -9.12 2.09
N VAL A 126 4.30 -10.14 2.39
CA VAL A 126 5.56 -10.00 3.12
C VAL A 126 6.54 -9.08 2.39
N ALA A 127 6.63 -9.17 1.06
CA ALA A 127 7.54 -8.34 0.26
C ALA A 127 7.27 -6.81 0.34
N ARG A 128 6.14 -6.37 0.91
CA ARG A 128 5.81 -4.95 1.11
C ARG A 128 6.32 -4.37 2.42
N TYR A 129 6.77 -5.23 3.33
CA TYR A 129 7.18 -4.83 4.68
C TYR A 129 8.70 -4.88 4.78
N ASP A 130 9.24 -3.87 5.46
CA ASP A 130 10.61 -3.90 5.95
C ASP A 130 10.63 -4.70 7.27
N LEU A 131 11.14 -5.93 7.23
CA LEU A 131 11.09 -6.84 8.39
C LEU A 131 12.11 -6.48 9.47
N ASP A 132 13.09 -5.64 9.17
CA ASP A 132 14.03 -5.10 10.16
C ASP A 132 13.39 -3.99 11.01
N ASN A 133 12.19 -3.54 10.65
CA ASN A 133 11.41 -2.55 11.39
C ASN A 133 10.33 -3.24 12.24
N GLU A 134 10.47 -3.17 13.56
CA GLU A 134 9.55 -3.77 14.54
C GLU A 134 8.09 -3.32 14.36
N GLU A 135 7.82 -2.05 14.02
CA GLU A 135 6.45 -1.56 13.80
C GLU A 135 5.83 -2.16 12.54
N ALA A 136 6.65 -2.33 11.49
CA ALA A 136 6.24 -2.93 10.24
C ALA A 136 5.97 -4.43 10.43
N LEU A 137 6.84 -5.13 11.17
CA LEU A 137 6.65 -6.53 11.55
C LEU A 137 5.34 -6.72 12.34
N ALA A 138 5.11 -5.93 13.39
CA ALA A 138 3.87 -5.98 14.17
C ALA A 138 2.60 -5.71 13.32
N HIS A 139 2.71 -4.90 12.28
CA HIS A 139 1.60 -4.70 11.34
C HIS A 139 1.38 -5.91 10.42
N LEU A 140 2.46 -6.53 9.92
CA LEU A 140 2.41 -7.77 9.15
C LEU A 140 1.79 -8.90 9.97
N GLU A 141 2.19 -9.08 11.23
CA GLU A 141 1.66 -10.12 12.12
C GLU A 141 0.14 -10.02 12.29
N ARG A 142 -0.37 -8.81 12.59
CA ARG A 142 -1.81 -8.55 12.70
C ARG A 142 -2.54 -8.94 11.41
N ARG A 143 -1.92 -8.70 10.25
CA ARG A 143 -2.51 -9.03 8.95
C ARG A 143 -2.50 -10.55 8.69
N LEU A 144 -1.40 -11.23 8.99
CA LEU A 144 -1.31 -12.70 8.92
C LEU A 144 -2.34 -13.37 9.84
N ARG A 145 -2.59 -12.79 11.03
CA ARG A 145 -3.61 -13.26 11.98
C ARG A 145 -5.01 -13.16 11.39
N GLY A 146 -5.34 -12.01 10.78
CA GLY A 146 -6.63 -11.77 10.12
C GLY A 146 -6.90 -12.74 8.96
N ILE A 147 -5.87 -13.06 8.17
CA ILE A 147 -5.95 -14.02 7.05
C ILE A 147 -6.05 -15.48 7.56
N GLY A 148 -5.68 -15.72 8.82
CA GLY A 148 -5.69 -17.04 9.45
C GLY A 148 -4.41 -17.85 9.28
N VAL A 149 -3.32 -17.24 8.82
CA VAL A 149 -2.02 -17.89 8.68
C VAL A 149 -1.48 -18.32 10.05
N LEU A 150 -1.61 -17.47 11.08
CA LEU A 150 -1.21 -17.84 12.45
C LEU A 150 -1.96 -19.09 12.94
N ARG A 151 -3.28 -19.17 12.72
CA ARG A 151 -4.06 -20.37 13.07
C ARG A 151 -3.63 -21.62 12.32
N ALA A 152 -3.16 -21.47 11.08
CA ALA A 152 -2.61 -22.58 10.31
C ALA A 152 -1.22 -23.00 10.81
N LEU A 153 -0.38 -22.05 11.22
CA LEU A 153 0.90 -22.30 11.88
C LEU A 153 0.71 -23.02 13.22
N GLU A 154 -0.20 -22.53 14.07
CA GLU A 154 -0.54 -23.14 15.36
C GLU A 154 -1.02 -24.59 15.20
N ALA A 155 -1.80 -24.87 14.14
CA ALA A 155 -2.25 -26.23 13.82
C ALA A 155 -1.09 -27.18 13.48
N GLU A 156 0.02 -26.65 12.97
CA GLU A 156 1.27 -27.39 12.71
C GLU A 156 2.23 -27.38 13.92
N GLY A 157 1.79 -26.83 15.05
CA GLY A 157 2.52 -26.82 16.33
C GLY A 157 3.43 -25.63 16.57
N PHE A 158 3.31 -24.56 15.78
CA PHE A 158 4.04 -23.31 15.96
C PHE A 158 3.81 -22.71 17.35
N ARG A 159 4.86 -22.11 17.92
CA ARG A 159 4.82 -21.35 19.19
C ARG A 159 5.40 -19.95 18.99
N ALA A 160 5.00 -19.04 19.85
CA ALA A 160 5.60 -17.71 19.91
C ALA A 160 7.13 -17.79 20.03
N GLY A 161 7.82 -16.99 19.22
CA GLY A 161 9.28 -16.99 19.10
C GLY A 161 9.85 -18.09 18.21
N ASP A 162 9.02 -18.83 17.46
CA ASP A 162 9.49 -19.75 16.41
C ASP A 162 9.74 -19.00 15.09
N GLU A 163 10.60 -19.58 14.25
CA GLU A 163 11.00 -18.99 12.98
C GLU A 163 10.00 -19.33 11.87
N VAL A 164 9.60 -18.31 11.09
CA VAL A 164 8.73 -18.45 9.93
C VAL A 164 9.45 -17.95 8.68
N GLU A 165 9.51 -18.79 7.66
CA GLU A 165 10.05 -18.49 6.35
C GLU A 165 8.92 -18.27 5.34
N ILE A 166 8.91 -17.10 4.69
CA ILE A 166 7.98 -16.75 3.62
C ILE A 166 8.77 -16.13 2.47
N ALA A 167 8.59 -16.65 1.25
CA ALA A 167 9.31 -16.19 0.05
C ALA A 167 10.85 -16.19 0.19
N GLY A 168 11.41 -17.09 1.00
CA GLY A 168 12.85 -17.16 1.29
C GLY A 168 13.34 -16.14 2.32
N VAL A 169 12.43 -15.40 2.96
CA VAL A 169 12.74 -14.49 4.07
C VAL A 169 12.30 -15.13 5.37
N ALA A 170 13.25 -15.35 6.28
CA ALA A 170 13.01 -15.92 7.59
C ALA A 170 12.95 -14.81 8.65
N PHE A 171 11.96 -14.88 9.54
CA PHE A 171 11.80 -13.96 10.65
C PHE A 171 11.18 -14.69 11.84
N GLU A 172 11.48 -14.20 13.05
CA GLU A 172 10.86 -14.68 14.27
C GLU A 172 9.48 -14.02 14.43
N LEU A 173 8.49 -14.80 14.84
CA LEU A 173 7.12 -14.31 15.05
C LEU A 173 6.73 -14.50 16.51
N ASP A 174 6.46 -13.39 17.21
CA ASP A 174 6.04 -13.40 18.62
C ASP A 174 4.68 -12.71 18.79
N PRO A 175 3.58 -13.47 18.60
CA PRO A 175 2.23 -12.91 18.58
C PRO A 175 1.70 -12.40 19.94
N GLU A 176 2.49 -12.39 21.03
CA GLU A 176 2.05 -12.02 22.38
C GLU A 176 2.67 -10.72 22.96
N VAL A 177 3.35 -9.90 22.14
CA VAL A 177 3.83 -8.56 22.56
C VAL A 177 2.96 -7.42 22.01
#